data_AF-A0A538D2X4-F1
#
_entry.id   AF-A0A538D2X4-F1
#
_cell.length_a   1.000
_cell.length_b   1.000
_cell.length_c   1.000
_cell.angle_alpha   90.00
_cell.angle_beta   90.00
_cell.angle_gamma   90.00
#
_symmetry.space_group_name_H-M   'P 1'
#
loop_
_entity.id
_entity.type
_entity.pdbx_description
1 polymer ?
#
loop_
_entity_poly.entity_id
_entity_poly.type
_entity_poly.pdbx_seq_one_letter_code
_entity_poly.pdbx_strand_id
1 'polypeptide(L)' 'PLARLSRASTRFGGASPDLLQAAYLVPRRDVAAFGDEVRRLEAAHADLTIVCTGPWPPYTFAANGEGEA' A
#
# COMPACT_ATOMS: atom_id res chain seq x y z
N PRO A 1 9.66 4.95 -1.22
CA PRO A 1 10.07 4.32 0.07
C PRO A 1 9.25 3.04 0.34
N LEU A 2 7.92 3.17 0.45
CA LEU A 2 6.99 2.07 0.78
C LEU A 2 7.06 0.84 -0.13
N ALA A 3 7.27 1.04 -1.44
CA ALA A 3 7.37 -0.09 -2.39
C ALA A 3 8.51 -1.07 -2.05
N ARG A 4 9.59 -0.60 -1.40
CA ARG A 4 10.72 -1.46 -0.99
C ARG A 4 10.38 -2.38 0.19
N LEU A 5 9.38 -2.01 0.99
CA LEU A 5 8.87 -2.79 2.12
C LEU A 5 7.71 -3.71 1.72
N SER A 6 7.34 -3.71 0.44
CA SER A 6 6.26 -4.53 -0.11
C SER A 6 6.81 -5.55 -1.09
N ARG A 7 6.17 -6.72 -1.15
CA ARG A 7 6.43 -7.74 -2.18
C ARG A 7 5.90 -7.31 -3.54
N ALA A 8 4.76 -6.60 -3.56
CA ALA A 8 4.15 -6.05 -4.76
C ALA A 8 3.44 -4.75 -4.40
N SER A 9 3.32 -3.86 -5.38
CA SER A 9 2.54 -2.64 -5.25
C SER A 9 1.75 -2.40 -6.52
N THR A 10 0.52 -1.91 -6.39
CA THR A 10 -0.23 -1.37 -7.52
C THR A 10 -0.60 0.08 -7.25
N ARG A 11 -0.69 0.87 -8.32
CA ARG A 11 -1.20 2.24 -8.27
C ARG A 11 -2.50 2.29 -9.03
N PHE A 12 -3.48 2.96 -8.47
CA PHE A 12 -4.72 3.26 -9.14
C PHE A 12 -4.59 4.65 -9.74
N GLY A 13 -4.89 4.77 -11.04
CA GLY A 13 -5.03 6.05 -11.72
C GLY A 13 -6.50 6.35 -11.99
N GLY A 14 -6.85 7.63 -12.02
CA GLY A 14 -8.22 8.10 -12.31
C GLY A 14 -8.46 9.51 -11.77
N ALA A 15 -9.55 10.15 -12.20
CA ALA A 15 -9.95 11.52 -11.86
C ALA A 15 -10.37 11.72 -10.37
N SER A 16 -9.74 10.99 -9.44
CA SER A 16 -9.90 11.24 -8.01
C SER A 16 -9.13 12.51 -7.62
N PRO A 17 -9.59 13.24 -6.59
CA PRO A 17 -8.84 14.36 -6.04
C PRO A 17 -7.51 13.94 -5.39
N ASP A 18 -7.32 12.64 -5.14
CA ASP A 18 -6.13 12.11 -4.47
C ASP A 18 -4.90 12.14 -5.38
N LEU A 19 -3.80 12.71 -4.88
CA LEU A 19 -2.51 12.76 -5.58
C LEU A 19 -1.93 11.36 -5.85
N LEU A 20 -2.27 10.39 -5.00
CA LEU A 20 -1.83 9.01 -5.12
C LEU A 20 -2.81 8.08 -4.40
N GLN A 21 -3.33 7.09 -5.13
CA GLN A 21 -4.00 5.95 -4.55
C GLN A 21 -3.20 4.69 -4.91
N ALA A 22 -2.80 3.90 -3.91
CA ALA A 22 -1.99 2.70 -4.12
C ALA A 22 -2.31 1.61 -3.11
N ALA A 23 -2.09 0.36 -3.49
CA ALA A 23 -2.12 -0.79 -2.59
C ALA A 23 -0.75 -1.47 -2.56
N TYR A 24 -0.41 -2.03 -1.40
CA TYR A 24 0.88 -2.68 -1.14
C TYR A 24 0.65 -4.07 -0.54
N LEU A 25 1.25 -5.09 -1.13
CA LEU A 25 1.26 -6.45 -0.62
C LEU A 25 2.47 -6.63 0.28
N VAL A 26 2.27 -6.48 1.59
CA VAL A 26 3.35 -6.48 2.59
C VAL A 26 3.46 -7.86 3.25
N PRO A 27 4.66 -8.47 3.36
CA PRO A 27 4.84 -9.68 4.15
C PRO A 27 4.38 -9.45 5.60
N ARG A 28 3.69 -10.42 6.21
CA ARG A 28 3.08 -10.25 7.55
C ARG A 28 4.08 -9.78 8.63
N ARG A 29 5.32 -10.26 8.56
CA ARG A 29 6.41 -9.88 9.47
C ARG A 29 6.86 -8.42 9.32
N ASP A 30 6.63 -7.81 8.16
CA ASP A 30 7.12 -6.48 7.79
C ASP A 30 6.03 -5.39 7.94
N VAL A 31 4.80 -5.77 8.36
CA VAL A 31 3.65 -4.85 8.50
C VAL A 31 3.93 -3.72 9.49
N ALA A 32 4.58 -4.01 10.62
CA ALA A 32 4.93 -2.98 11.61
C ALA A 32 5.90 -1.94 11.02
N ALA A 33 6.98 -2.42 10.37
CA ALA A 33 7.97 -1.55 9.73
C ALA A 33 7.36 -0.72 8.60
N PHE A 34 6.40 -1.29 7.85
CA PHE A 34 5.66 -0.55 6.83
C PHE A 34 4.84 0.59 7.45
N GLY A 35 4.12 0.31 8.55
CA GLY A 35 3.36 1.33 9.28
C GLY A 35 4.22 2.46 9.83
N ASP A 36 5.41 2.14 10.34
CA ASP A 36 6.35 3.15 10.84
C ASP A 36 6.93 4.03 9.72
N GLU A 37 7.15 3.48 8.52
CA GLU A 37 7.52 4.29 7.35
C GLU A 37 6.37 5.21 6.91
N VAL A 38 5.11 4.75 6.96
CA VAL A 38 3.93 5.61 6.67
C VAL A 38 3.87 6.78 7.65
N ARG A 39 3.98 6.52 8.96
CA ARG A 39 3.99 7.58 9.99
C ARG A 39 5.14 8.57 9.82
N ARG A 40 6.32 8.09 9.41
CA ARG A 40 7.45 8.97 9.10
C ARG A 40 7.18 9.87 7.91
N LEU A 41 6.52 9.35 6.87
CA LEU A 41 6.11 10.15 5.72
C LEU A 41 5.05 11.19 6.11
N GLU A 42 4.07 10.81 6.93
CA GLU A 42 3.07 11.74 7.48
C GLU A 42 3.73 12.87 8.27
N ALA A 43 4.68 12.55 9.15
CA ALA A 43 5.39 13.55 9.94
C ALA A 43 6.32 14.45 9.10
N ALA A 44 6.94 13.92 8.05
CA ALA A 44 7.84 14.66 7.18
C ALA A 44 7.11 15.58 6.18
N HIS A 45 5.84 15.31 5.90
CA HIS A 45 5.03 16.01 4.92
C HIS A 45 3.70 16.47 5.53
N ALA A 46 3.78 17.42 6.46
CA ALA A 46 2.61 17.94 7.17
C ALA A 46 1.59 18.66 6.26
N ASP A 47 1.97 18.98 5.03
CA ASP A 47 1.11 19.53 3.97
C ASP A 47 0.28 18.46 3.26
N LEU A 48 0.57 17.17 3.46
CA LEU A 48 -0.14 16.05 2.85
C LEU A 48 -1.00 15.30 3.87
N THR A 49 -2.21 14.95 3.46
CA THR A 49 -3.03 13.97 4.17
C THR A 49 -2.70 12.58 3.62
N ILE A 50 -2.06 11.74 4.43
CA ILE A 50 -1.80 10.34 4.08
C ILE A 50 -2.75 9.48 4.92
N VAL A 51 -3.41 8.53 4.27
CA VAL A 51 -4.32 7.59 4.92
C VAL A 51 -3.90 6.17 4.58
N CYS A 52 -3.56 5.39 5.60
CA CYS A 52 -3.30 3.95 5.45
C CYS A 52 -4.39 3.16 6.17
N THR A 53 -5.28 2.52 5.39
CA THR A 53 -6.45 1.83 5.93
C THR A 53 -6.21 0.35 6.26
N GLY A 54 -5.05 -0.21 5.90
CA GLY A 54 -4.70 -1.63 6.05
C GLY A 54 -4.42 -2.11 7.48
N PRO A 55 -4.13 -3.42 7.67
CA PRO A 55 -3.93 -4.45 6.64
C PRO A 55 -5.25 -5.13 6.22
N TRP A 56 -5.46 -5.29 4.90
CA TRP A 56 -6.65 -5.93 4.32
C TRP A 56 -6.26 -7.25 3.62
N PRO A 57 -7.21 -8.17 3.37
CA PRO A 57 -6.95 -9.31 2.49
C PRO A 57 -6.46 -8.85 1.11
N PRO A 58 -5.62 -9.63 0.42
CA PRO A 58 -4.90 -9.19 -0.77
C PRO A 58 -5.76 -9.22 -2.05
N TYR A 59 -7.02 -8.77 -1.98
CA TYR A 59 -7.98 -8.83 -3.09
C TYR A 59 -7.43 -8.19 -4.38
N THR A 60 -6.78 -7.04 -4.25
CA THR A 60 -6.13 -6.32 -5.36
C THR A 60 -5.00 -7.12 -6.04
N PHE A 61 -4.44 -8.13 -5.37
CA PHE A 61 -3.35 -8.95 -5.87
C PHE A 61 -3.79 -10.39 -6.18
N ALA A 62 -5.07 -10.72 -6.00
CA ALA A 62 -5.61 -12.07 -6.14
C ALA A 62 -5.92 -12.48 -7.60
N ALA A 63 -5.65 -11.61 -8.58
CA ALA A 63 -6.07 -11.82 -9.98
C ALA A 63 -5.37 -12.95 -10.77
N ASN A 64 -4.51 -13.77 -10.15
CA ASN A 64 -3.83 -14.89 -10.81
C ASN A 64 -4.05 -16.24 -10.09
N GLY A 65 -5.27 -16.47 -9.57
CA GLY A 65 -5.66 -17.73 -8.92
C GLY A 65 -6.61 -18.62 -9.73
N GLU A 66 -6.92 -18.27 -10.98
CA GLU A 66 -7.75 -19.10 -11.88
C GLU A 66 -6.85 -19.71 -12.95
N GLY A 67 -6.32 -20.89 -12.63
CA GLY A 67 -5.45 -21.66 -13.51
C GLY A 67 -4.59 -22.60 -12.70
N GLU A 68 -5.21 -23.65 -12.14
CA GLU A 68 -4.68 -25.02 -11.98
C GLU A 68 -5.44 -25.77 -10.86
N ALA A 69 -6.51 -26.45 -11.26
CA ALA A 69 -6.97 -27.72 -10.71
C ALA A 69 -7.82 -28.43 -11.78
#